data_AF-A0A7Y5DQ15-F1
#
_entry.id   AF-A0A7Y5DQ15-F1
#
_cell.length_a   1.000
_cell.length_b   1.000
_cell.length_c   1.000
_cell.angle_alpha   90.00
_cell.angle_beta   90.00
_cell.angle_gamma   90.00
#
_symmetry.space_group_name_H-M   'P 1'
#
loop_
_entity.id
_entity.type
_entity.pdbx_description
1 polymer ?
#
loop_
_entity_poly.entity_id
_entity_poly.type
_entity_poly.pdbx_seq_one_letter_code
_entity_poly.pdbx_strand_id
1 'polypeptide(L)'
;MDRQKGLTGIYKIVNLTNDKFYIGQSRNIYQRWKQHTSNLPEKYPTSRIRTAFKKYGLGQIVHKEGVYGNFKFEIIELCEEFELYRKESEYILNLKPHYNCSIFTSPEFYKGNYLEKEEKYWIQYHNYDAEKGYPSQGILESFENELLIDSTHYISSRKRSILYSKGDAIFLILGKTINKAKCYFLWTATIVEEVEFLEEENLIYNAIGEQHFIMPPQLLNNLGGFLEFKKITGNFGLGFQNITNWEFLETLRNLTCKNLCKKEDKITFKEYVRQFEENNNP
;
A
#
# COMPACT_ATOMS: atom_id res chain seq x y z
N MET A 1 21.47 -9.81 -16.78
CA MET A 1 21.97 -8.62 -16.06
C MET A 1 21.38 -8.68 -14.68
N ASP A 2 22.21 -8.92 -13.67
CA ASP A 2 21.77 -8.95 -12.27
C ASP A 2 21.14 -7.60 -11.92
N ARG A 3 19.81 -7.58 -11.74
CA ARG A 3 19.10 -6.41 -11.24
C ARG A 3 19.34 -6.33 -9.74
N GLN A 4 19.78 -5.15 -9.30
CA GLN A 4 20.07 -4.87 -7.90
C GLN A 4 18.78 -5.04 -7.08
N LYS A 5 18.77 -6.01 -6.17
CA LYS A 5 17.73 -6.20 -5.16
C LYS A 5 17.49 -4.85 -4.48
N GLY A 6 16.23 -4.38 -4.46
CA GLY A 6 15.87 -3.15 -3.75
C GLY A 6 16.37 -3.21 -2.31
N LEU A 7 16.85 -2.08 -1.79
CA LEU A 7 17.38 -2.05 -0.44
C LEU A 7 16.22 -2.06 0.56
N THR A 8 16.17 -3.08 1.41
CA THR A 8 15.21 -3.19 2.52
C THR A 8 15.79 -2.50 3.76
N GLY A 9 15.03 -1.58 4.35
CA GLY A 9 15.51 -0.86 5.52
C GLY A 9 14.73 0.39 5.90
N ILE A 10 15.35 1.19 6.76
CA ILE A 10 14.87 2.49 7.22
C ILE A 10 15.63 3.60 6.50
N TYR A 11 14.90 4.59 6.03
CA TYR A 11 15.44 5.77 5.37
C TYR A 11 15.00 7.06 6.04
N LYS A 12 15.72 8.13 5.73
CA LYS A 12 15.45 9.48 6.20
C LYS A 12 15.49 10.47 5.04
N ILE A 13 14.57 11.42 5.06
CA ILE A 13 14.50 12.50 4.08
C ILE A 13 14.56 13.83 4.83
N VAL A 14 15.67 14.54 4.70
CA VAL A 14 15.94 15.80 5.40
C VAL A 14 15.72 16.98 4.47
N ASN A 15 14.96 17.98 4.90
CA ASN A 15 14.92 19.28 4.25
C ASN A 15 16.08 20.14 4.76
N LEU A 16 17.02 20.44 3.89
CA LEU A 16 18.25 21.17 4.19
C LEU A 16 18.02 22.67 4.47
N THR A 17 16.83 23.20 4.19
CA THR A 17 16.51 24.62 4.47
C THR A 17 16.05 24.87 5.90
N ASN A 18 15.60 23.83 6.62
CA ASN A 18 15.00 23.98 7.94
C ASN A 18 15.26 22.81 8.89
N ASP A 19 16.12 21.87 8.49
CA ASP A 19 16.52 20.65 9.21
C ASP A 19 15.36 19.72 9.62
N LYS A 20 14.15 19.97 9.12
CA LYS A 20 13.01 19.08 9.35
C LYS A 20 13.14 17.85 8.48
N PHE A 21 12.70 16.71 9.00
CA PHE A 21 12.89 15.44 8.33
C PHE A 21 11.71 14.49 8.47
N TYR A 22 11.71 13.49 7.59
CA TYR A 22 10.83 12.34 7.53
C TYR A 22 11.65 11.06 7.77
N ILE A 23 11.08 10.08 8.46
CA ILE A 23 11.58 8.71 8.57
C ILE A 23 10.59 7.81 7.86
N GLY A 24 11.06 6.85 7.07
CA GLY A 24 10.21 5.83 6.48
C GLY A 24 10.89 4.48 6.44
N GLN A 25 10.10 3.46 6.21
CA GLN A 25 10.52 2.07 6.05
C GLN A 25 10.15 1.57 4.65
N SER A 26 10.88 0.60 4.11
CA SER A 26 10.45 -0.09 2.89
C SER A 26 11.22 -1.39 2.67
N ARG A 27 10.57 -2.37 2.04
CA ARG A 27 11.21 -3.53 1.40
C ARG A 27 12.06 -3.15 0.18
N ASN A 28 11.74 -2.02 -0.43
CA ASN A 28 12.47 -1.42 -1.55
C ASN A 28 12.49 0.12 -1.41
N ILE A 29 13.53 0.65 -0.77
CA ILE A 29 13.65 2.08 -0.46
C ILE A 29 13.64 2.95 -1.73
N TYR A 30 14.33 2.52 -2.78
CA TYR A 30 14.43 3.32 -4.01
C TYR A 30 13.08 3.46 -4.72
N GLN A 31 12.29 2.39 -4.76
CA GLN A 31 10.93 2.48 -5.30
C GLN A 31 10.03 3.35 -4.41
N ARG A 32 10.19 3.26 -3.08
CA ARG A 32 9.43 4.12 -2.16
C ARG A 32 9.73 5.61 -2.35
N TRP A 33 10.98 5.96 -2.61
CA TRP A 33 11.35 7.34 -2.97
C TRP A 33 10.76 7.78 -4.29
N LYS A 34 10.74 6.90 -5.29
CA LYS A 34 10.06 7.16 -6.57
C LYS A 34 8.58 7.47 -6.31
N GLN A 35 7.88 6.66 -5.50
CA GLN A 35 6.46 6.88 -5.15
C GLN A 35 6.22 8.21 -4.41
N HIS A 36 7.08 8.55 -3.46
CA HIS A 36 6.97 9.81 -2.71
C HIS A 36 7.19 11.04 -3.58
N THR A 37 8.00 10.92 -4.65
CA THR A 37 8.40 12.04 -5.51
C THR A 37 7.66 12.08 -6.84
N SER A 38 6.99 11.00 -7.22
CA SER A 38 6.12 10.93 -8.41
C SER A 38 4.74 11.54 -8.11
N ASN A 39 4.12 12.10 -9.15
CA ASN A 39 2.73 12.58 -9.12
C ASN A 39 2.43 13.53 -7.93
N LEU A 40 3.34 14.46 -7.61
CA LEU A 40 3.10 15.46 -6.56
C LEU A 40 1.88 16.30 -6.94
N PRO A 41 0.77 16.23 -6.19
CA PRO A 41 -0.47 16.85 -6.63
C PRO A 41 -0.35 18.39 -6.67
N GLU A 42 -0.90 18.99 -7.72
CA GLU A 42 -0.94 20.45 -7.91
C GLU A 42 -1.76 21.16 -6.84
N LYS A 43 -2.62 20.45 -6.09
CA LYS A 43 -3.37 20.96 -4.94
C LYS A 43 -3.40 19.95 -3.80
N TYR A 44 -3.31 20.46 -2.57
CA TYR A 44 -3.44 19.71 -1.30
C TYR A 44 -2.56 18.44 -1.15
N PRO A 45 -1.25 18.61 -0.92
CA PRO A 45 -0.40 17.47 -0.60
C PRO A 45 -0.85 16.75 0.68
N THR A 46 -0.96 15.44 0.57
CA THR A 46 -1.68 14.51 1.47
C THR A 46 -0.82 14.00 2.64
N SER A 47 0.50 14.08 2.49
CA SER A 47 1.48 13.94 3.57
C SER A 47 2.32 15.19 3.73
N ARG A 48 2.76 15.48 4.97
CA ARG A 48 3.61 16.65 5.26
C ARG A 48 4.93 16.62 4.49
N ILE A 49 5.46 15.44 4.18
CA ILE A 49 6.67 15.31 3.37
C ILE A 49 6.43 15.73 1.91
N ARG A 50 5.34 15.30 1.28
CA ARG A 50 4.94 15.78 -0.06
C ARG A 50 4.62 17.28 -0.05
N THR A 51 4.02 17.79 1.03
CA THR A 51 3.82 19.24 1.22
C THR A 51 5.13 19.98 1.28
N ALA A 52 6.11 19.44 1.99
CA ALA A 52 7.44 20.01 2.06
C ALA A 52 8.11 19.97 0.67
N PHE A 53 8.04 18.85 -0.05
CA PHE A 53 8.57 18.75 -1.41
C PHE A 53 8.07 19.86 -2.31
N LYS A 54 6.75 20.07 -2.32
CA LYS A 54 6.16 21.17 -3.09
C LYS A 54 6.59 22.54 -2.60
N LYS A 55 6.51 22.78 -1.29
CA LYS A 55 6.84 24.08 -0.68
C LYS A 55 8.29 24.49 -0.89
N TYR A 56 9.21 23.52 -0.89
CA TYR A 56 10.64 23.74 -0.96
C TYR A 56 11.27 23.30 -2.29
N GLY A 57 10.45 23.03 -3.31
CA GLY A 57 10.87 22.89 -4.70
C GLY A 57 11.56 21.59 -5.07
N LEU A 58 11.07 20.43 -4.61
CA LEU A 58 11.48 19.12 -5.14
C LEU A 58 10.61 18.74 -6.34
N GLY A 59 11.12 18.95 -7.55
CA GLY A 59 10.40 18.68 -8.81
C GLY A 59 10.88 17.46 -9.59
N GLN A 60 11.83 16.69 -9.06
CA GLN A 60 12.44 15.56 -9.75
C GLN A 60 12.16 14.24 -9.03
N ILE A 61 12.02 13.17 -9.81
CA ILE A 61 11.84 11.80 -9.31
C ILE A 61 13.16 11.30 -8.73
N VAL A 62 13.13 10.82 -7.49
CA VAL A 62 14.30 10.33 -6.77
C VAL A 62 14.30 8.80 -6.76
N HIS A 63 15.43 8.20 -7.11
CA HIS A 63 15.60 6.74 -7.23
C HIS A 63 16.90 6.22 -6.60
N LYS A 64 17.67 7.08 -5.92
CA LYS A 64 18.91 6.72 -5.22
C LYS A 64 19.25 7.78 -4.15
N GLU A 65 20.21 7.47 -3.29
CA GLU A 65 20.67 8.36 -2.23
C GLU A 65 21.33 9.61 -2.79
N GLY A 66 21.19 10.72 -2.07
CA GLY A 66 21.85 11.96 -2.45
C GLY A 66 21.05 13.20 -2.10
N VAL A 67 21.53 14.33 -2.62
CA VAL A 67 20.90 15.64 -2.46
C VAL A 67 20.17 16.01 -3.75
N TYR A 68 18.89 16.30 -3.61
CA TYR A 68 17.96 16.61 -4.68
C TYR A 68 17.23 17.91 -4.34
N GLY A 69 17.66 19.01 -4.96
CA GLY A 69 17.21 20.35 -4.57
C GLY A 69 17.53 20.61 -3.10
N ASN A 70 16.50 20.95 -2.32
CA ASN A 70 16.61 21.23 -0.89
C ASN A 70 16.47 19.99 0.02
N PHE A 71 16.48 18.78 -0.54
CA PHE A 71 16.25 17.56 0.22
C PHE A 71 17.42 16.59 0.11
N LYS A 72 17.81 15.99 1.23
CA LYS A 72 18.76 14.88 1.30
C LYS A 72 18.01 13.58 1.57
N PHE A 73 18.19 12.60 0.70
CA PHE A 73 17.69 11.24 0.83
C PHE A 73 18.83 10.35 1.30
N GLU A 74 18.67 9.74 2.47
CA GLU A 74 19.70 8.92 3.12
C GLU A 74 19.10 7.61 3.65
N ILE A 75 19.78 6.49 3.41
CA ILE A 75 19.47 5.23 4.10
C ILE A 75 20.15 5.28 5.47
N ILE A 76 19.38 5.07 6.53
CA ILE A 76 19.91 5.16 7.90
C ILE A 76 20.14 3.79 8.53
N GLU A 77 19.41 2.77 8.08
CA GLU A 77 19.63 1.38 8.51
C GLU A 77 19.13 0.40 7.45
N LEU A 78 19.94 -0.62 7.12
CA LEU A 78 19.46 -1.79 6.38
C LEU A 78 19.06 -2.87 7.38
N CYS A 79 17.90 -3.48 7.19
CA CYS A 79 17.38 -4.49 8.10
C CYS A 79 16.59 -5.57 7.37
N GLU A 80 16.29 -6.64 8.08
CA GLU A 80 15.38 -7.68 7.59
C GLU A 80 13.93 -7.16 7.61
N GLU A 81 13.12 -7.66 6.68
CA GLU A 81 11.73 -7.22 6.48
C GLU A 81 10.90 -7.27 7.77
N PHE A 82 11.05 -8.34 8.56
CA PHE A 82 10.29 -8.50 9.81
C PHE A 82 10.67 -7.49 10.90
N GLU A 83 11.80 -6.77 10.75
CA GLU A 83 12.23 -5.74 11.70
C GLU A 83 11.76 -4.34 11.33
N LEU A 84 11.30 -4.12 10.09
CA LEU A 84 11.00 -2.80 9.54
C LEU A 84 10.08 -1.99 10.45
N TYR A 85 8.96 -2.59 10.86
CA TYR A 85 7.96 -1.93 11.71
C TYR A 85 8.53 -1.52 13.08
N ARG A 86 9.25 -2.43 13.75
CA ARG A 86 9.85 -2.17 15.07
C ARG A 86 10.88 -1.04 14.99
N LYS A 87 11.79 -1.11 14.00
CA LYS A 87 12.87 -0.14 13.82
C LYS A 87 12.34 1.23 13.43
N GLU A 88 11.38 1.31 12.51
CA GLU A 88 10.73 2.57 12.14
C GLU A 88 10.10 3.24 13.36
N SER A 89 9.37 2.46 14.17
CA SER A 89 8.73 2.94 15.38
C SER A 89 9.76 3.49 16.39
N GLU A 90 10.87 2.78 16.61
CA GLU A 90 11.97 3.22 17.46
C GLU A 90 12.59 4.54 16.96
N TYR A 91 12.88 4.64 15.66
CA TYR A 91 13.42 5.87 15.07
C TYR A 91 12.45 7.05 15.16
N ILE A 92 11.16 6.85 14.89
CA ILE A 92 10.15 7.91 14.99
C ILE A 92 10.00 8.39 16.44
N LEU A 93 9.96 7.48 17.41
CA LEU A 93 9.82 7.82 18.83
C LEU A 93 11.04 8.59 19.36
N ASN A 94 12.24 8.12 19.00
CA ASN A 94 13.49 8.71 19.48
C ASN A 94 13.80 10.04 18.79
N LEU A 95 13.60 10.13 17.48
CA LEU A 95 13.99 11.30 16.68
C LEU A 95 12.88 12.34 16.51
N LYS A 96 11.61 11.96 16.71
CA LYS A 96 10.44 12.85 16.59
C LYS A 96 10.41 13.64 15.26
N PRO A 97 10.43 12.95 14.10
CA PRO A 97 10.47 13.58 12.80
C PRO A 97 9.26 14.50 12.55
N HIS A 98 9.54 15.67 11.98
CA HIS A 98 8.55 16.71 11.75
C HIS A 98 7.52 16.35 10.67
N TYR A 99 7.93 15.57 9.68
CA TYR A 99 7.11 15.27 8.49
C TYR A 99 6.36 13.93 8.58
N ASN A 100 6.56 13.11 9.62
CA ASN A 100 5.82 11.85 9.80
C ASN A 100 4.38 12.05 10.28
N CYS A 101 4.10 13.18 10.94
CA CYS A 101 2.74 13.55 11.38
C CYS A 101 1.84 13.84 10.17
N SER A 102 0.59 13.37 10.18
CA SER A 102 -0.40 13.81 9.18
C SER A 102 -0.98 15.17 9.56
N ILE A 103 -1.45 15.93 8.57
CA ILE A 103 -2.15 17.21 8.77
C ILE A 103 -3.50 17.03 9.52
N PHE A 104 -4.04 15.80 9.55
CA PHE A 104 -5.30 15.46 10.21
C PHE A 104 -5.11 14.66 11.51
N THR A 105 -3.87 14.39 11.90
CA THR A 105 -3.57 13.55 13.06
C THR A 105 -2.84 14.39 14.09
N SER A 106 -3.46 14.58 15.26
CA SER A 106 -2.90 15.43 16.30
C SER A 106 -1.56 14.87 16.82
N PRO A 107 -0.67 15.72 17.36
CA PRO A 107 0.54 15.26 18.04
C PRO A 107 0.26 14.27 19.18
N GLU A 108 -0.96 14.25 19.75
CA GLU A 108 -1.38 13.25 20.74
C GLU A 108 -1.45 11.83 20.16
N PHE A 109 -1.62 11.66 18.85
CA PHE A 109 -1.54 10.35 18.19
C PHE A 109 -0.14 9.71 18.30
N TYR A 110 0.89 10.54 18.50
CA TYR A 110 2.29 10.09 18.69
C TYR A 110 2.69 10.01 20.17
N LYS A 111 1.86 10.51 21.09
CA LYS A 111 2.04 10.31 22.53
C LYS A 111 1.46 8.93 22.89
N GLY A 112 2.29 7.90 22.88
CA GLY A 112 2.01 6.62 23.53
C GLY A 112 1.08 5.63 22.81
N ASN A 113 0.29 6.06 21.83
CA ASN A 113 -0.76 5.20 21.25
C ASN A 113 -0.32 4.23 20.14
N TYR A 114 0.91 4.30 19.59
CA TYR A 114 1.35 3.30 18.60
C TYR A 114 1.57 1.91 19.21
N LEU A 115 1.72 1.81 20.54
CA LEU A 115 1.83 0.53 21.24
C LEU A 115 0.47 -0.05 21.66
N GLU A 116 -0.60 0.75 21.66
CA GLU A 116 -1.96 0.37 22.12
C GLU A 116 -3.06 0.58 21.06
N LYS A 117 -2.73 1.05 19.85
CA LYS A 117 -3.72 1.18 18.77
C LYS A 117 -4.15 -0.24 18.39
N GLU A 118 -5.40 -0.57 18.73
CA GLU A 118 -6.03 -1.80 18.28
C GLU A 118 -5.92 -1.89 16.75
N GLU A 119 -5.24 -2.93 16.26
CA GLU A 119 -5.05 -3.17 14.84
C GLU A 119 -6.41 -3.28 14.17
N LYS A 120 -6.69 -2.39 13.22
CA LYS A 120 -7.91 -2.51 12.43
C LYS A 120 -7.62 -3.21 11.12
N TYR A 121 -8.64 -3.89 10.64
CA TYR A 121 -8.60 -4.63 9.41
C TYR A 121 -9.73 -4.14 8.52
N TRP A 122 -9.39 -3.92 7.27
CA TRP A 122 -10.29 -3.34 6.29
C TRP A 122 -10.33 -4.22 5.06
N ILE A 123 -11.38 -4.09 4.26
CA ILE A 123 -11.44 -4.66 2.93
C ILE A 123 -11.68 -3.59 1.89
N GLN A 124 -11.21 -3.84 0.68
CA GLN A 124 -11.66 -3.18 -0.53
C GLN A 124 -12.03 -4.23 -1.57
N TYR A 125 -13.03 -3.92 -2.41
CA TYR A 125 -13.48 -4.80 -3.47
C TYR A 125 -13.18 -4.21 -4.84
N HIS A 126 -12.59 -5.02 -5.71
CA HIS A 126 -12.36 -4.70 -7.12
C HIS A 126 -13.24 -5.60 -7.99
N ASN A 127 -14.08 -5.00 -8.82
CA ASN A 127 -14.96 -5.73 -9.72
C ASN A 127 -14.35 -5.78 -11.13
N TYR A 128 -13.66 -6.88 -11.46
CA TYR A 128 -13.01 -7.04 -12.78
C TYR A 128 -13.99 -6.78 -13.93
N ASP A 129 -15.20 -7.32 -13.86
CA ASP A 129 -16.15 -7.25 -14.98
C ASP A 129 -16.68 -5.82 -15.20
N ALA A 130 -16.81 -5.02 -14.13
CA ALA A 130 -17.26 -3.64 -14.21
C ALA A 130 -16.14 -2.68 -14.61
N GLU A 131 -14.95 -2.87 -14.03
CA GLU A 131 -13.76 -2.04 -14.27
C GLU A 131 -13.00 -2.45 -15.55
N LYS A 132 -13.35 -3.60 -16.14
CA LYS A 132 -12.74 -4.19 -17.35
C LYS A 132 -11.22 -4.39 -17.26
N GLY A 133 -10.72 -4.71 -16.07
CA GLY A 133 -9.30 -4.90 -15.85
C GLY A 133 -8.96 -5.38 -14.46
N TYR A 134 -7.70 -5.76 -14.28
CA TYR A 134 -7.13 -6.09 -12.98
C TYR A 134 -6.86 -4.81 -12.16
N PRO A 135 -6.77 -4.94 -10.81
CA PRO A 135 -6.32 -3.83 -9.98
C PRO A 135 -5.07 -3.18 -10.54
N SER A 136 -5.07 -1.84 -10.65
CA SER A 136 -3.95 -1.01 -11.12
C SER A 136 -3.47 -1.26 -12.56
N GLN A 137 -4.20 -2.02 -13.37
CA GLN A 137 -3.83 -2.31 -14.76
C GLN A 137 -3.62 -1.04 -15.61
N GLY A 138 -4.50 -0.02 -15.50
CA GLY A 138 -4.36 1.23 -16.28
C GLY A 138 -3.14 2.09 -15.91
N ILE A 139 -2.57 1.92 -14.72
CA ILE A 139 -1.31 2.59 -14.30
C ILE A 139 -0.10 1.76 -14.73
N LEU A 140 -0.23 0.43 -14.73
CA LEU A 140 0.85 -0.52 -15.00
C LEU A 140 1.01 -0.87 -16.49
N GLU A 141 0.05 -0.54 -17.36
CA GLU A 141 0.19 -0.64 -18.82
C GLU A 141 1.33 0.24 -19.34
N SER A 142 1.70 1.33 -18.63
CA SER A 142 2.89 2.14 -18.94
C SER A 142 4.21 1.47 -18.52
N PHE A 143 4.15 0.39 -17.74
CA PHE A 143 5.27 -0.25 -17.06
C PHE A 143 5.21 -1.77 -17.21
N GLU A 144 4.89 -2.29 -18.41
CA GLU A 144 4.61 -3.71 -18.70
C GLU A 144 5.64 -4.74 -18.18
N ASN A 145 6.85 -4.30 -17.81
CA ASN A 145 7.97 -5.11 -17.32
C ASN A 145 8.39 -4.80 -15.87
N GLU A 146 7.58 -4.08 -15.10
CA GLU A 146 7.83 -3.81 -13.67
C GLU A 146 7.57 -5.08 -12.85
N LEU A 147 8.51 -5.41 -11.96
CA LEU A 147 8.41 -6.55 -11.05
C LEU A 147 7.29 -6.28 -10.03
N LEU A 148 6.69 -7.32 -9.46
CA LEU A 148 5.64 -7.13 -8.46
C LEU A 148 6.10 -6.28 -7.28
N ILE A 149 7.34 -6.48 -6.81
CA ILE A 149 7.95 -5.70 -5.73
C ILE A 149 8.07 -4.20 -6.07
N ASP A 150 8.14 -3.88 -7.36
CA ASP A 150 8.23 -2.51 -7.86
C ASP A 150 6.83 -1.96 -8.24
N SER A 151 5.84 -2.81 -8.46
CA SER A 151 4.52 -2.38 -8.91
C SER A 151 3.83 -1.50 -7.87
N THR A 152 3.46 -0.29 -8.26
CA THR A 152 2.72 0.63 -7.36
C THR A 152 1.23 0.41 -7.55
N HIS A 153 0.58 -0.25 -6.58
CA HIS A 153 -0.88 -0.35 -6.54
C HIS A 153 -1.47 0.58 -5.50
N TYR A 154 -2.47 1.34 -5.93
CA TYR A 154 -3.27 2.19 -5.06
C TYR A 154 -4.55 1.44 -4.69
N ILE A 155 -4.90 1.44 -3.40
CA ILE A 155 -6.24 1.04 -2.98
C ILE A 155 -7.13 2.27 -3.00
N SER A 156 -7.88 2.42 -4.08
CA SER A 156 -8.77 3.57 -4.31
C SER A 156 -10.14 3.36 -3.67
N SER A 157 -10.68 4.40 -3.03
CA SER A 157 -12.02 4.42 -2.46
C SER A 157 -12.59 5.83 -2.44
N ARG A 158 -13.90 5.99 -2.65
CA ARG A 158 -14.59 7.29 -2.43
C ARG A 158 -15.04 7.48 -0.98
N LYS A 159 -14.89 6.45 -0.14
CA LYS A 159 -15.30 6.53 1.26
C LYS A 159 -14.23 7.21 2.09
N ARG A 160 -14.62 8.32 2.74
CA ARG A 160 -13.78 9.05 3.69
C ARG A 160 -13.23 8.20 4.84
N SER A 161 -13.88 7.07 5.16
CA SER A 161 -13.42 6.16 6.22
C SER A 161 -12.03 5.58 5.98
N ILE A 162 -11.53 5.58 4.74
CA ILE A 162 -10.15 5.16 4.41
C ILE A 162 -9.09 6.05 5.04
N LEU A 163 -9.40 7.31 5.39
CA LEU A 163 -8.47 8.16 6.15
C LEU A 163 -8.11 7.57 7.52
N TYR A 164 -8.96 6.69 8.08
CA TYR A 164 -8.71 6.04 9.36
C TYR A 164 -7.87 4.77 9.24
N SER A 165 -7.57 4.30 8.02
CA SER A 165 -6.82 3.06 7.82
C SER A 165 -5.31 3.25 7.91
N LYS A 166 -4.79 4.46 8.17
CA LYS A 166 -3.34 4.67 8.30
C LYS A 166 -2.77 3.82 9.44
N GLY A 167 -1.78 2.97 9.12
CA GLY A 167 -1.17 1.97 10.00
C GLY A 167 -1.95 0.65 10.09
N ASP A 168 -3.07 0.50 9.38
CA ASP A 168 -3.92 -0.69 9.39
C ASP A 168 -3.72 -1.52 8.12
N ALA A 169 -4.26 -2.75 8.10
CA ALA A 169 -4.23 -3.61 6.93
C ALA A 169 -5.53 -3.52 6.10
N ILE A 170 -5.40 -3.43 4.78
CA ILE A 170 -6.51 -3.55 3.83
C ILE A 170 -6.33 -4.81 2.99
N PHE A 171 -7.32 -5.71 3.00
CA PHE A 171 -7.40 -6.84 2.07
C PHE A 171 -8.14 -6.43 0.79
N LEU A 172 -7.52 -6.64 -0.36
CA LEU A 172 -8.15 -6.44 -1.66
C LEU A 172 -8.79 -7.74 -2.14
N ILE A 173 -10.11 -7.72 -2.33
CA ILE A 173 -10.88 -8.83 -2.89
C ILE A 173 -11.14 -8.55 -4.36
N LEU A 174 -10.65 -9.42 -5.24
CA LEU A 174 -10.95 -9.40 -6.67
C LEU A 174 -12.19 -10.23 -6.97
N GLY A 175 -13.23 -9.63 -7.55
CA GLY A 175 -14.38 -10.34 -8.11
C GLY A 175 -14.28 -10.45 -9.63
N LYS A 176 -14.21 -11.66 -10.18
CA LYS A 176 -14.17 -11.93 -11.63
C LYS A 176 -15.17 -13.02 -12.01
N THR A 177 -15.87 -12.85 -13.12
CA THR A 177 -16.75 -13.90 -13.64
C THR A 177 -15.93 -14.93 -14.42
N ILE A 178 -15.99 -16.19 -13.99
CA ILE A 178 -15.28 -17.32 -14.56
C ILE A 178 -16.30 -18.43 -14.79
N ASN A 179 -16.37 -19.00 -16.00
CA ASN A 179 -17.34 -20.05 -16.34
C ASN A 179 -18.79 -19.70 -15.96
N LYS A 180 -19.22 -18.47 -16.24
CA LYS A 180 -20.56 -17.91 -15.92
C LYS A 180 -20.87 -17.78 -14.42
N ALA A 181 -19.90 -17.99 -13.53
CA ALA A 181 -20.04 -17.82 -12.09
C ALA A 181 -19.13 -16.71 -11.57
N LYS A 182 -19.60 -15.92 -10.59
CA LYS A 182 -18.79 -14.88 -9.95
C LYS A 182 -17.86 -15.51 -8.92
N CYS A 183 -16.55 -15.45 -9.18
CA CYS A 183 -15.50 -15.90 -8.29
C CYS A 183 -14.88 -14.71 -7.55
N TYR A 184 -14.56 -14.90 -6.28
CA TYR A 184 -13.96 -13.91 -5.40
C TYR A 184 -12.61 -14.43 -4.91
N PHE A 185 -11.58 -13.63 -5.12
CA PHE A 185 -10.21 -14.00 -4.78
C PHE A 185 -9.63 -13.00 -3.79
N LEU A 186 -8.94 -13.48 -2.77
CA LEU A 186 -8.03 -12.64 -2.01
C LEU A 186 -6.82 -12.34 -2.90
N TRP A 187 -6.66 -11.07 -3.27
CA TRP A 187 -5.71 -10.62 -4.28
C TRP A 187 -4.42 -10.10 -3.66
N THR A 188 -4.53 -9.10 -2.78
CA THR A 188 -3.42 -8.50 -2.05
C THR A 188 -3.83 -8.16 -0.61
N ALA A 189 -2.86 -8.01 0.26
CA ALA A 189 -3.01 -7.30 1.53
C ALA A 189 -2.06 -6.11 1.54
N THR A 190 -2.49 -4.96 2.05
CA THR A 190 -1.68 -3.73 2.08
C THR A 190 -1.69 -3.15 3.47
N ILE A 191 -0.51 -2.97 4.06
CA ILE A 191 -0.34 -2.18 5.28
C ILE A 191 -0.27 -0.72 4.87
N VAL A 192 -1.20 0.10 5.31
CA VAL A 192 -1.35 1.47 4.83
C VAL A 192 -0.36 2.39 5.54
N GLU A 193 0.49 3.06 4.79
CA GLU A 193 1.44 4.04 5.31
C GLU A 193 0.97 5.48 5.06
N GLU A 194 0.32 5.71 3.93
CA GLU A 194 -0.15 7.01 3.47
C GLU A 194 -1.52 6.87 2.81
N VAL A 195 -2.34 7.91 2.91
CA VAL A 195 -3.60 8.02 2.16
C VAL A 195 -3.59 9.34 1.43
N GLU A 196 -3.72 9.28 0.12
CA GLU A 196 -3.80 10.44 -0.77
C GLU A 196 -5.26 10.76 -1.10
N PHE A 197 -5.58 12.03 -1.34
CA PHE A 197 -6.90 12.50 -1.75
C PHE A 197 -6.75 13.25 -3.07
N LEU A 198 -7.44 12.75 -4.08
CA LEU A 198 -7.42 13.26 -5.45
C LEU A 198 -8.72 14.01 -5.70
N GLU A 199 -8.69 15.33 -5.47
CA GLU A 199 -9.86 16.19 -5.68
C GLU A 199 -10.30 16.23 -7.15
N GLU A 200 -9.33 16.26 -8.05
CA GLU A 200 -9.53 16.46 -9.49
C GLU A 200 -9.95 15.15 -10.20
N GLU A 201 -9.83 14.00 -9.54
CA GLU A 201 -10.22 12.67 -10.04
C GLU A 201 -11.45 12.11 -9.30
N ASN A 202 -12.56 12.84 -9.30
CA ASN A 202 -13.83 12.41 -8.68
C ASN A 202 -13.79 12.22 -7.15
N LEU A 203 -12.99 13.02 -6.43
CA LEU A 203 -12.91 12.99 -4.96
C LEU A 203 -12.55 11.59 -4.42
N ILE A 204 -11.57 10.95 -5.03
CA ILE A 204 -11.11 9.60 -4.67
C ILE A 204 -9.98 9.70 -3.64
N TYR A 205 -9.97 8.77 -2.69
CA TYR A 205 -8.85 8.54 -1.78
C TYR A 205 -8.06 7.32 -2.22
N ASN A 206 -6.73 7.40 -2.20
CA ASN A 206 -5.82 6.32 -2.53
C ASN A 206 -4.98 5.95 -1.31
N ALA A 207 -5.21 4.77 -0.74
CA ALA A 207 -4.31 4.23 0.28
C ALA A 207 -3.08 3.59 -0.39
N ILE A 208 -1.91 3.90 0.15
CA ILE A 208 -0.59 3.49 -0.31
C ILE A 208 0.20 2.96 0.89
N GLY A 209 0.94 1.87 0.69
CA GLY A 209 1.90 1.39 1.66
C GLY A 209 2.48 0.06 1.24
N GLU A 210 3.01 -0.67 2.22
CA GLU A 210 3.61 -1.98 1.99
C GLU A 210 2.59 -2.99 1.48
N GLN A 211 2.83 -3.51 0.28
CA GLN A 211 1.92 -4.41 -0.42
C GLN A 211 2.44 -5.84 -0.40
N HIS A 212 1.53 -6.75 -0.10
CA HIS A 212 1.76 -8.18 -0.11
C HIS A 212 0.86 -8.84 -1.15
N PHE A 213 1.46 -9.37 -2.21
CA PHE A 213 0.75 -10.14 -3.23
C PHE A 213 0.48 -11.57 -2.77
N ILE A 214 -0.68 -12.10 -3.12
CA ILE A 214 -1.10 -13.45 -2.75
C ILE A 214 -0.92 -14.39 -3.94
N MET A 215 -0.02 -15.37 -3.83
CA MET A 215 0.36 -16.23 -4.95
C MET A 215 0.23 -17.73 -4.63
N PRO A 216 -0.65 -18.48 -5.34
CA PRO A 216 -1.67 -17.95 -6.25
C PRO A 216 -2.75 -17.17 -5.48
N PRO A 217 -3.52 -16.26 -6.14
CA PRO A 217 -4.70 -15.66 -5.53
C PRO A 217 -5.66 -16.71 -4.99
N GLN A 218 -6.16 -16.53 -3.77
CA GLN A 218 -6.91 -17.57 -3.06
C GLN A 218 -8.41 -17.43 -3.33
N LEU A 219 -9.04 -18.46 -3.90
CA LEU A 219 -10.49 -18.50 -4.14
C LEU A 219 -11.24 -18.59 -2.81
N LEU A 220 -12.17 -17.65 -2.57
CA LEU A 220 -12.90 -17.54 -1.32
C LEU A 220 -14.26 -18.22 -1.34
N ASN A 221 -14.86 -18.42 -2.52
CA ASN A 221 -16.23 -18.91 -2.69
C ASN A 221 -16.57 -20.17 -1.87
N ASN A 222 -15.60 -21.08 -1.74
CA ASN A 222 -15.80 -22.40 -1.15
C ASN A 222 -15.35 -22.48 0.32
N LEU A 223 -14.93 -21.37 0.92
CA LEU A 223 -14.46 -21.34 2.29
C LEU A 223 -15.63 -21.20 3.26
N GLY A 224 -15.56 -21.92 4.38
CA GLY A 224 -16.55 -21.80 5.46
C GLY A 224 -16.65 -20.36 5.97
N GLY A 225 -17.88 -19.87 6.16
CA GLY A 225 -18.15 -18.50 6.60
C GLY A 225 -18.09 -17.43 5.49
N PHE A 226 -17.66 -17.78 4.27
CA PHE A 226 -17.57 -16.79 3.19
C PHE A 226 -18.93 -16.28 2.73
N LEU A 227 -19.97 -17.12 2.74
CA LEU A 227 -21.31 -16.71 2.31
C LEU A 227 -21.90 -15.67 3.27
N GLU A 228 -21.75 -15.88 4.58
CA GLU A 228 -22.13 -14.95 5.63
C GLU A 228 -21.33 -13.66 5.52
N PHE A 229 -20.00 -13.77 5.39
CA PHE A 229 -19.10 -12.64 5.18
C PHE A 229 -19.53 -11.80 3.97
N LYS A 230 -19.77 -12.42 2.83
CA LYS A 230 -20.26 -11.76 1.61
C LYS A 230 -21.59 -11.05 1.84
N LYS A 231 -22.53 -11.64 2.58
CA LYS A 231 -23.81 -10.98 2.88
C LYS A 231 -23.60 -9.73 3.75
N ILE A 232 -22.76 -9.82 4.78
CA ILE A 232 -22.49 -8.72 5.72
C ILE A 232 -21.72 -7.58 5.04
N THR A 233 -20.84 -7.86 4.07
CA THR A 233 -20.22 -6.82 3.23
C THR A 233 -21.18 -6.14 2.23
N GLY A 234 -22.48 -6.45 2.29
CA GLY A 234 -23.46 -5.99 1.30
C GLY A 234 -23.21 -6.56 -0.08
N ASN A 235 -22.81 -7.83 -0.17
CA ASN A 235 -22.33 -8.49 -1.38
C ASN A 235 -21.17 -7.74 -2.06
N PHE A 236 -20.31 -7.13 -1.24
CA PHE A 236 -19.26 -6.19 -1.64
C PHE A 236 -19.73 -4.91 -2.35
N GLY A 237 -21.04 -4.68 -2.49
CA GLY A 237 -21.60 -3.46 -3.07
C GLY A 237 -21.31 -2.22 -2.23
N LEU A 238 -20.97 -2.39 -0.95
CA LEU A 238 -20.52 -1.33 -0.08
C LEU A 238 -19.05 -0.93 -0.32
N GLY A 239 -18.24 -1.73 -1.03
CA GLY A 239 -16.81 -1.44 -1.23
C GLY A 239 -16.03 -1.39 0.08
N PHE A 240 -15.34 -0.28 0.34
CA PHE A 240 -14.39 -0.14 1.45
C PHE A 240 -15.06 -0.22 2.83
N GLN A 241 -14.63 -1.16 3.69
CA GLN A 241 -15.30 -1.46 4.96
C GLN A 241 -14.32 -1.93 6.03
N ASN A 242 -14.59 -1.58 7.29
CA ASN A 242 -13.91 -2.16 8.44
C ASN A 242 -14.48 -3.55 8.73
N ILE A 243 -13.61 -4.53 8.94
CA ILE A 243 -13.95 -5.92 9.21
C ILE A 243 -13.28 -6.46 10.48
N THR A 244 -12.73 -5.59 11.34
CA THR A 244 -11.94 -5.98 12.52
C THR A 244 -12.66 -7.01 13.39
N ASN A 245 -13.97 -6.87 13.56
CA ASN A 245 -14.75 -7.68 14.48
C ASN A 245 -15.47 -8.85 13.81
N TRP A 246 -15.06 -9.24 12.60
CA TRP A 246 -15.80 -10.23 11.80
C TRP A 246 -15.08 -11.57 11.78
N GLU A 247 -15.82 -12.66 11.96
CA GLU A 247 -15.25 -14.02 12.09
C GLU A 247 -14.38 -14.44 10.91
N PHE A 248 -14.74 -14.01 9.68
CA PHE A 248 -13.99 -14.36 8.48
C PHE A 248 -12.62 -13.65 8.37
N LEU A 249 -12.33 -12.67 9.24
CA LEU A 249 -11.04 -11.99 9.30
C LEU A 249 -9.89 -12.97 9.50
N GLU A 250 -10.03 -13.92 10.43
CA GLU A 250 -8.98 -14.89 10.72
C GLU A 250 -8.69 -15.79 9.52
N THR A 251 -9.70 -16.12 8.71
CA THR A 251 -9.51 -16.82 7.44
C THR A 251 -8.67 -15.99 6.47
N LEU A 252 -8.97 -14.69 6.32
CA LEU A 252 -8.20 -13.80 5.45
C LEU A 252 -6.74 -13.68 5.92
N ARG A 253 -6.50 -13.44 7.21
CA ARG A 253 -5.15 -13.34 7.79
C ARG A 253 -4.35 -14.62 7.55
N ASN A 254 -4.95 -15.77 7.83
CA ASN A 254 -4.31 -17.08 7.61
C ASN A 254 -3.98 -17.34 6.15
N LEU A 255 -4.88 -17.00 5.23
CA LEU A 255 -4.63 -17.13 3.79
C LEU A 255 -3.51 -16.19 3.33
N THR A 256 -3.50 -14.94 3.82
CA THR A 256 -2.44 -13.98 3.54
C THR A 256 -1.09 -14.54 3.95
N CYS A 257 -0.91 -14.92 5.22
CA CYS A 257 0.37 -15.42 5.73
C CYS A 257 0.87 -16.68 4.99
N LYS A 258 -0.03 -17.61 4.64
CA LYS A 258 0.34 -18.87 3.98
C LYS A 258 0.73 -18.69 2.52
N ASN A 259 0.14 -17.70 1.83
CA ASN A 259 0.23 -17.56 0.38
C ASN A 259 0.92 -16.26 -0.04
N LEU A 260 1.75 -15.65 0.81
CA LEU A 260 2.60 -14.51 0.42
C LEU A 260 3.46 -14.87 -0.79
N CYS A 261 3.50 -13.99 -1.78
CA CYS A 261 4.34 -14.13 -2.96
C CYS A 261 5.82 -14.02 -2.58
N LYS A 262 6.52 -15.16 -2.52
CA LYS A 262 7.97 -15.21 -2.24
C LYS A 262 8.87 -14.91 -3.45
N LYS A 263 8.26 -14.56 -4.59
CA LYS A 263 8.95 -14.34 -5.88
C LYS A 263 8.62 -12.97 -6.47
N GLU A 264 8.16 -12.04 -5.65
CA GLU A 264 7.77 -10.69 -6.09
C GLU A 264 8.93 -9.90 -6.72
N ASP A 265 10.17 -10.27 -6.41
CA ASP A 265 11.42 -9.76 -6.99
C ASP A 265 11.80 -10.43 -8.33
N LYS A 266 11.03 -11.43 -8.77
CA LYS A 266 11.34 -12.28 -9.94
C LYS A 266 10.23 -12.36 -10.97
N ILE A 267 9.01 -11.98 -10.61
CA ILE A 267 7.86 -12.01 -11.53
C ILE A 267 7.32 -10.61 -11.73
N THR A 268 6.89 -10.32 -12.95
CA THR A 268 6.20 -9.07 -13.29
C THR A 268 4.73 -9.17 -12.93
N PHE A 269 4.05 -8.03 -12.82
CA PHE A 269 2.59 -8.02 -12.64
C PHE A 269 1.86 -8.74 -13.79
N LYS A 270 2.35 -8.57 -15.03
CA LYS A 270 1.84 -9.26 -16.21
C LYS A 270 1.96 -10.77 -16.09
N GLU A 271 3.12 -11.25 -15.64
CA GLU A 271 3.36 -12.68 -15.43
C GLU A 271 2.48 -13.25 -14.30
N TYR A 272 2.30 -12.48 -13.22
CA TYR A 272 1.38 -12.84 -12.14
C TYR A 272 -0.07 -12.96 -12.61
N VAL A 273 -0.56 -12.01 -13.41
CA VAL A 273 -1.89 -12.07 -14.03
C VAL A 273 -2.00 -13.24 -15.01
N ARG A 274 -0.98 -13.47 -15.86
CA ARG A 274 -0.95 -14.61 -16.80
C ARG A 274 -1.09 -15.94 -16.06
N GLN A 275 -0.29 -16.16 -15.02
CA GLN A 275 -0.38 -17.37 -14.20
C GLN A 275 -1.74 -17.51 -13.49
N PHE A 276 -2.34 -16.41 -13.06
CA PHE A 276 -3.69 -16.44 -12.50
C PHE A 276 -4.73 -16.89 -13.54
N GLU A 277 -4.70 -16.33 -14.76
CA GLU A 277 -5.61 -16.70 -15.84
C GLU A 277 -5.44 -18.16 -16.25
N GLU A 278 -4.21 -18.64 -16.43
CA GLU A 278 -3.92 -20.05 -16.80
C GLU A 278 -4.46 -21.06 -15.78
N ASN A 279 -4.43 -20.70 -14.49
CA ASN A 279 -4.92 -21.57 -13.43
C ASN A 279 -6.46 -21.57 -13.30
N ASN A 280 -7.15 -20.55 -13.84
CA ASN A 280 -8.58 -20.34 -13.60
C ASN A 280 -9.45 -20.29 -14.86
N ASN A 281 -8.84 -20.23 -16.05
CA ASN A 281 -9.48 -20.33 -17.37
C ASN A 281 -8.77 -21.40 -18.22
N PRO A 282 -8.91 -22.70 -17.87
CA PRO A 282 -8.41 -23.80 -18.68
C PRO A 282 -9.20 -23.99 -19.99
#